data_AF-A0A959NC22-F1
#
_entry.id   AF-A0A959NC22-F1
#
_cell.length_a   1.000
_cell.length_b   1.000
_cell.length_c   1.000
_cell.angle_alpha   90.00
_cell.angle_beta   90.00
_cell.angle_gamma   90.00
#
_symmetry.space_group_name_H-M   'P 1'
#
loop_
_entity.id
_entity.type
_entity.pdbx_description
1 polymer ?
#
loop_
_entity_poly.entity_id
_entity_poly.type
_entity_poly.pdbx_seq_one_letter_code
_entity_poly.pdbx_strand_id
1 'polypeptide(L)' 'MGLFKFNKKGQTADFSQLQTDMHSHLIPDIDDGVENMAMAIEMIKEMQELGYTKLITTPHIMWDMYKNTR' A
#
# COMPACT_ATOMS: atom_id res chain seq x y z
N MET A 1 -27.00 -21.57 -22.85
CA MET A 1 -25.83 -22.24 -22.24
C MET A 1 -24.89 -21.14 -21.74
N GLY A 2 -24.99 -20.72 -20.48
CA GLY A 2 -24.21 -19.59 -19.95
C GLY A 2 -22.78 -20.03 -19.59
N LEU A 3 -21.79 -19.61 -20.38
CA LEU A 3 -20.49 -20.28 -20.41
C LEU A 3 -19.48 -19.81 -19.35
N PHE A 4 -19.69 -18.72 -18.62
CA PHE A 4 -18.75 -18.36 -17.54
C PHE A 4 -19.45 -17.68 -16.36
N LYS A 5 -19.57 -18.39 -15.24
CA LYS A 5 -19.81 -17.80 -13.93
C LYS A 5 -18.49 -17.79 -13.16
N PHE A 6 -17.79 -16.66 -13.17
CA PHE A 6 -16.63 -16.46 -12.31
C PHE A 6 -17.11 -16.12 -10.90
N ASN A 7 -17.32 -17.14 -10.08
CA ASN A 7 -17.52 -16.95 -8.65
C ASN A 7 -16.15 -16.89 -7.97
N LYS A 8 -15.41 -15.79 -8.17
CA LYS A 8 -14.17 -15.53 -7.45
C LYS A 8 -14.51 -14.80 -6.15
N LYS A 9 -15.06 -15.53 -5.16
CA LYS A 9 -14.80 -15.14 -3.77
C LYS A 9 -13.36 -15.57 -3.48
N GLY A 10 -12.41 -14.76 -3.94
CA GLY A 10 -11.01 -14.93 -3.53
C GLY A 10 -10.94 -14.72 -2.04
N GLN A 11 -10.40 -15.70 -1.31
CA GLN A 11 -9.97 -15.45 0.07
C GLN A 11 -8.97 -14.28 0.00
N THR A 12 -9.22 -13.23 0.78
CA THR A 12 -8.24 -12.19 1.03
C THR A 12 -7.02 -12.87 1.65
N ALA A 13 -5.83 -12.62 1.08
CA ALA A 13 -4.60 -13.15 1.64
C ALA A 13 -4.45 -12.63 3.08
N ASP A 14 -4.05 -13.49 4.01
CA ASP A 14 -3.80 -13.13 5.40
C ASP A 14 -2.29 -13.07 5.64
N PHE A 15 -1.79 -11.86 5.84
CA PHE A 15 -0.40 -11.54 6.15
C PHE A 15 -0.20 -11.16 7.62
N SER A 16 -1.15 -11.46 8.50
CA SER A 16 -1.07 -11.16 9.94
C SER A 16 0.19 -11.70 10.63
N GLN A 17 0.79 -12.78 10.11
CA GLN A 17 2.07 -13.31 10.61
C GLN A 17 3.26 -12.38 10.35
N LEU A 18 3.21 -11.55 9.30
CA LEU A 18 4.27 -10.59 9.00
C LEU A 18 4.22 -9.40 9.97
N GLN A 19 3.01 -8.98 10.37
CA GLN A 19 2.69 -7.86 11.25
C GLN A 19 3.12 -6.48 10.76
N THR A 20 4.39 -6.33 10.36
CA THR A 20 5.00 -5.06 9.98
C THR A 20 5.43 -5.08 8.53
N ASP A 21 4.98 -4.08 7.77
CA ASP A 21 5.62 -3.71 6.52
C ASP A 21 6.82 -2.80 6.81
N MET A 22 7.96 -3.13 6.22
CA MET A 22 9.24 -2.47 6.47
C MET A 22 9.64 -1.49 5.36
N HIS A 23 8.96 -1.52 4.21
CA HIS A 23 9.35 -0.75 3.04
C HIS A 23 8.15 -0.45 2.14
N SER A 24 7.68 0.80 2.21
CA SER A 24 6.57 1.30 1.38
C SER A 24 6.62 2.80 1.15
N HIS A 25 5.95 3.26 0.11
CA HIS A 25 5.91 4.66 -0.33
C HIS A 25 4.48 5.19 -0.19
N LEU A 26 4.07 5.45 1.05
CA LEU A 26 2.68 5.76 1.42
C LEU A 26 2.47 7.22 1.85
N ILE A 27 3.53 8.04 1.82
CA ILE A 27 3.40 9.48 2.05
C ILE A 27 3.01 10.14 0.72
N PRO A 28 1.90 10.89 0.66
CA PRO A 28 1.43 11.46 -0.58
C PRO A 28 2.30 12.62 -1.08
N ASP A 29 2.48 12.67 -2.40
CA ASP A 29 3.07 13.81 -3.14
C ASP A 29 4.53 14.15 -2.77
N ILE A 30 5.33 13.14 -2.37
CA ILE A 30 6.77 13.34 -2.07
C ILE A 30 7.72 12.53 -2.95
N ASP A 31 7.24 11.44 -3.55
CA ASP A 31 7.98 10.61 -4.48
C ASP A 31 7.03 9.91 -5.48
N ASP A 32 7.49 8.81 -6.08
CA ASP A 32 6.75 7.98 -7.04
C ASP A 32 5.79 6.96 -6.39
N GLY A 33 5.53 7.07 -5.10
CA GLY A 33 4.53 6.29 -4.39
C GLY A 33 3.10 6.76 -4.64
N VAL A 34 2.36 6.99 -3.55
CA VAL A 34 0.96 7.44 -3.64
C VAL A 34 0.85 8.90 -4.07
N GLU A 35 -0.03 9.18 -5.04
CA GLU A 35 -0.18 10.53 -5.59
C GLU A 35 -0.88 11.50 -4.63
N ASN A 36 -1.83 11.01 -3.83
CA ASN A 36 -2.67 11.85 -2.99
C ASN A 36 -3.16 11.15 -1.72
N MET A 37 -3.70 11.94 -0.81
CA MET A 37 -4.17 11.49 0.51
C MET A 37 -5.27 10.43 0.42
N ALA A 38 -6.17 10.51 -0.56
CA ALA A 38 -7.25 9.54 -0.69
C ALA A 38 -6.71 8.14 -1.04
N MET A 39 -5.76 8.08 -1.98
CA MET A 39 -5.07 6.83 -2.34
C MET A 39 -4.26 6.28 -1.16
N ALA A 40 -3.53 7.13 -0.43
CA ALA A 40 -2.77 6.71 0.75
C ALA A 40 -3.68 6.02 1.79
N ILE A 41 -4.84 6.64 2.08
CA ILE A 41 -5.81 6.09 3.02
C ILE A 41 -6.41 4.77 2.52
N GLU A 42 -6.74 4.67 1.24
CA GLU A 42 -7.25 3.44 0.63
C GLU A 42 -6.25 2.30 0.76
N MET A 43 -5.00 2.53 0.36
CA MET A 43 -3.93 1.52 0.46
C MET A 43 -3.67 1.09 1.90
N ILE A 44 -3.64 2.03 2.86
CA ILE A 44 -3.45 1.68 4.28
C ILE A 44 -4.60 0.80 4.79
N LYS A 45 -5.84 1.06 4.38
CA LYS A 45 -6.99 0.22 4.75
C LYS A 45 -6.87 -1.18 4.16
N GLU A 46 -6.48 -1.30 2.89
CA GLU A 46 -6.25 -2.60 2.26
C GLU A 46 -5.12 -3.37 2.98
N MET A 47 -4.02 -2.69 3.34
CA MET A 47 -2.94 -3.31 4.11
C MET A 47 -3.42 -3.78 5.50
N GLN A 48 -4.29 -3.01 6.15
CA GLN A 48 -4.90 -3.40 7.41
C GLN A 48 -5.82 -4.63 7.24
N GLU A 49 -6.62 -4.68 6.17
CA GLU A 49 -7.48 -5.83 5.84
C GLU A 49 -6.68 -7.10 5.54
N LEU A 50 -5.49 -6.93 4.96
CA LEU A 50 -4.52 -8.00 4.74
C LEU A 50 -3.79 -8.45 6.03
N GLY A 51 -4.01 -7.78 7.17
CA GLY A 51 -3.47 -8.18 8.48
C GLY A 51 -2.21 -7.45 8.92
N TYR A 52 -1.73 -6.43 8.20
CA TYR A 52 -0.66 -5.58 8.69
C TYR A 52 -1.14 -4.70 9.86
N THR A 53 -0.27 -4.54 10.86
CA THR A 53 -0.54 -3.76 12.08
C THR A 53 0.42 -2.60 12.26
N LYS A 54 1.54 -2.60 11.52
CA LYS A 54 2.56 -1.55 11.53
C LYS A 54 3.09 -1.34 10.12
N LEU A 55 3.26 -0.09 9.74
CA LEU A 55 3.84 0.31 8.46
C LEU A 55 5.05 1.21 8.72
N ILE A 56 6.18 0.90 8.12
CA ILE A 56 7.36 1.77 8.09
C ILE A 56 7.52 2.25 6.65
N THR A 57 7.05 3.46 6.39
CA THR A 57 7.19 4.07 5.07
C THR A 57 8.60 4.62 4.88
N THR A 58 9.20 4.35 3.73
CA THR A 58 10.59 4.65 3.38
C THR A 58 10.62 5.34 2.02
N PRO A 59 10.10 6.57 1.92
CA PRO A 59 10.07 7.29 0.66
C PRO A 59 11.48 7.53 0.12
N HIS A 60 11.60 7.69 -1.19
CA HIS A 60 12.88 7.96 -1.81
C HIS A 60 13.47 9.29 -1.33
N ILE A 61 14.75 9.28 -0.95
CA ILE A 61 15.54 10.51 -0.77
C ILE A 61 16.63 10.50 -1.84
N MET A 62 16.47 11.37 -2.84
CA MET A 62 17.41 11.55 -3.95
C MET A 62 17.68 13.03 -4.15
N TRP A 63 18.94 13.43 -4.01
CA TRP A 63 19.36 14.83 -3.99
C TRP A 63 18.82 15.65 -5.19
N ASP A 64 18.83 15.07 -6.39
CA ASP A 64 18.39 15.78 -7.60
C ASP A 64 16.91 15.58 -7.96
N MET A 65 16.19 14.69 -7.29
CA MET A 65 14.82 14.30 -7.66
C MET A 65 13.82 14.36 -6.49
N TYR A 66 14.13 13.75 -5.35
CA TYR A 66 13.26 13.69 -4.17
C TYR A 66 14.01 14.16 -2.92
N LYS A 67 14.04 15.48 -2.71
CA LYS A 67 14.82 16.08 -1.61
C LYS A 67 14.17 15.90 -0.23
N ASN A 68 12.84 15.89 -0.16
CA ASN A 68 12.05 15.73 1.07
C ASN A 68 12.52 16.62 2.24
N THR A 69 12.86 17.88 1.95
CA THR A 69 13.34 18.88 2.93
C THR A 69 12.27 19.90 3.33
N ARG A 70 10.99 19.55 3.23
CA ARG A 70 9.85 20.45 3.49
C ARG A 70 8.92 19.84 4.52
#